data_AF-A0A0C2Y152-F1
#
_entry.id   AF-A0A0C2Y152-F1
#
_cell.length_a   1.000
_cell.length_b   1.000
_cell.length_c   1.000
_cell.angle_alpha   90.00
_cell.angle_beta   90.00
_cell.angle_gamma   90.00
#
_symmetry.space_group_name_H-M   'P 1'
#
loop_
_entity.id
_entity.type
_entity.pdbx_description
1 polymer ?
#
loop_
_entity_poly.entity_id
_entity_poly.type
_entity_poly.pdbx_seq_one_letter_code
_entity_poly.pdbx_strand_id
1 'polypeptide(L)' 'IYQDLPRRSCSIVTQLQSGHIGLNAFLARIKAVDSAACSTYGVPETVDHFLFQCSRFLEQR' A
#
# COMPACT_ATOMS: atom_id res chain seq x y z
N ILE A 1 -13.54 -12.36 10.88
CA ILE A 1 -12.70 -11.22 11.35
C ILE A 1 -13.23 -9.87 10.86
N TYR A 2 -13.93 -9.78 9.71
CA TYR A 2 -14.54 -8.53 9.23
C TYR A 2 -16.02 -8.72 8.81
N GLN A 3 -16.87 -9.13 9.75
CA GLN A 3 -18.27 -9.46 9.46
C GLN A 3 -19.16 -8.21 9.25
N ASP A 4 -18.75 -7.07 9.82
CA ASP A 4 -19.52 -5.83 9.84
C ASP A 4 -19.02 -4.77 8.82
N LEU A 5 -17.94 -5.07 8.10
CA LEU A 5 -17.38 -4.13 7.11
C LEU A 5 -18.02 -4.33 5.74
N PRO A 6 -18.26 -3.23 5.00
CA PRO A 6 -18.60 -3.32 3.59
C PRO A 6 -17.56 -4.16 2.84
N ARG A 7 -18.01 -4.99 1.89
CA ARG A 7 -17.14 -5.88 1.11
C ARG A 7 -15.90 -5.18 0.54
N ARG A 8 -16.04 -3.93 0.07
CA ARG A 8 -14.94 -3.12 -0.46
C ARG A 8 -13.86 -2.87 0.59
N SER A 9 -14.26 -2.44 1.79
CA SER A 9 -13.33 -2.18 2.90
C SER A 9 -12.62 -3.46 3.34
N CYS A 10 -13.34 -4.58 3.40
CA CYS A 10 -12.74 -5.87 3.74
C CYS A 10 -11.70 -6.32 2.68
N SER A 11 -11.96 -6.07 1.39
CA SER A 11 -11.00 -6.35 0.32
C SER A 11 -9.73 -5.50 0.48
N ILE A 12 -9.89 -4.19 0.69
CA ILE A 12 -8.76 -3.27 0.89
C ILE A 12 -7.90 -3.70 2.09
N VAL A 13 -8.54 -4.02 3.22
CA VAL A 13 -7.83 -4.47 4.43
C VAL A 13 -7.10 -5.80 4.21
N THR A 14 -7.67 -6.70 3.42
CA THR A 14 -7.03 -7.98 3.06
C THR A 14 -5.82 -7.75 2.15
N GLN A 15 -5.93 -6.82 1.19
CA GLN A 15 -4.83 -6.44 0.29
C GLN A 15 -3.69 -5.74 1.05
N LEU A 16 -4.02 -4.88 2.02
CA LEU A 16 -3.04 -4.26 2.92
C LEU A 16 -2.31 -5.31 3.76
N GLN A 17 -3.02 -6.25 4.39
CA GLN A 17 -2.40 -7.31 5.20
C GLN A 17 -1.52 -8.26 4.40
N SER A 18 -1.95 -8.62 3.18
CA SER A 18 -1.16 -9.50 2.31
C SER A 18 -0.02 -8.78 1.59
N GLY A 19 0.00 -7.44 1.60
CA GLY A 19 0.91 -6.63 0.81
C GLY A 19 0.62 -6.69 -0.70
N HIS A 20 -0.48 -7.31 -1.12
CA HIS A 20 -0.93 -7.38 -2.52
C HIS A 20 -1.80 -6.17 -2.87
N ILE A 21 -1.21 -5.00 -2.71
CA ILE A 21 -1.83 -3.71 -2.99
C ILE A 21 -0.98 -2.94 -3.99
N GLY A 22 -1.57 -2.01 -4.73
CA GLY A 22 -0.90 -1.21 -5.78
C GLY A 22 0.12 -0.19 -5.25
N LEU A 23 1.01 -0.60 -4.35
CA LEU A 23 2.16 0.17 -3.89
C LEU A 23 3.40 -0.23 -4.68
N ASN A 24 4.34 0.71 -4.85
CA ASN A 24 5.50 0.48 -5.72
C ASN A 24 6.32 -0.75 -5.33
N ALA A 25 6.40 -1.12 -4.04
CA ALA A 25 7.11 -2.35 -3.64
C ALA A 25 6.47 -3.62 -4.22
N PHE A 26 5.15 -3.72 -4.22
CA PHE A 26 4.45 -4.87 -4.81
C PHE A 26 4.50 -4.81 -6.34
N LEU A 27 4.29 -3.63 -6.92
CA LEU A 27 4.35 -3.43 -8.37
C LEU A 27 5.73 -3.76 -8.94
N ALA A 28 6.82 -3.37 -8.26
CA ALA A 28 8.18 -3.71 -8.67
C ALA A 28 8.46 -5.21 -8.55
N ARG A 29 7.93 -5.87 -7.51
CA ARG A 29 8.05 -7.32 -7.33
C ARG A 29 7.40 -8.10 -8.48
N ILE A 30 6.27 -7.64 -9.01
CA ILE A 30 5.62 -8.24 -10.18
C ILE A 30 6.12 -7.68 -11.52
N LYS A 31 7.17 -6.84 -11.50
CA LYS A 31 7.77 -6.18 -12.68
C LYS A 31 6.81 -5.27 -13.45
N ALA A 32 5.78 -4.74 -12.78
CA ALA A 32 4.85 -3.75 -13.35
C ALA A 32 5.43 -2.33 -13.35
N VAL A 33 6.38 -2.04 -12.45
CA VAL A 33 7.15 -0.79 -12.42
C VAL A 33 8.64 -1.11 -12.27
N ASP A 34 9.49 -0.18 -12.71
CA ASP A 34 10.95 -0.35 -12.70
C ASP A 34 11.56 -0.16 -11.30
N SER A 35 10.93 0.66 -10.45
CA SER A 35 11.43 0.98 -9.12
C SER A 35 10.38 0.79 -8.04
N ALA A 36 10.80 0.20 -6.91
CA ALA A 36 10.01 0.10 -5.71
C ALA A 36 9.94 1.42 -4.92
N ALA A 37 10.72 2.44 -5.30
CA ALA A 37 10.87 3.66 -4.53
C ALA A 37 9.57 4.48 -4.48
N CYS A 38 9.27 5.02 -3.30
CA CYS A 38 8.25 6.03 -3.10
C CYS A 38 8.73 7.35 -3.72
N SER A 39 7.84 8.03 -4.44
CA SER A 39 8.15 9.31 -5.08
C SER A 39 8.52 10.43 -4.09
N THR A 40 8.10 10.30 -2.82
CA THR A 40 8.31 11.33 -1.81
C THR A 40 9.63 11.16 -1.04
N TYR A 41 10.00 9.92 -0.70
CA TYR A 41 11.13 9.64 0.19
C TYR A 41 12.25 8.82 -0.45
N GLY A 42 12.06 8.32 -1.68
CA GLY A 42 13.05 7.49 -2.38
C GLY A 42 13.29 6.10 -1.77
N VAL A 43 12.63 5.77 -0.66
CA VAL A 43 12.66 4.45 -0.01
C VAL A 43 11.59 3.53 -0.59
N PRO A 44 11.71 2.19 -0.49
CA PRO A 44 10.70 1.27 -0.98
C PRO A 44 9.31 1.57 -0.42
N GLU A 45 8.32 1.75 -1.29
CA GLU A 45 6.93 2.03 -0.92
C GLU A 45 6.24 0.73 -0.48
N THR A 46 6.46 0.34 0.76
CA THR A 46 5.80 -0.79 1.42
C THR A 46 4.51 -0.34 2.12
N VAL A 47 3.70 -1.29 2.57
CA VAL A 47 2.46 -1.00 3.33
C VAL A 47 2.76 -0.21 4.60
N ASP A 48 3.82 -0.58 5.32
CA ASP A 48 4.26 0.12 6.53
C ASP A 48 4.66 1.57 6.23
N HIS A 49 5.51 1.76 5.21
CA HIS A 49 5.90 3.09 4.75
C HIS A 49 4.66 3.91 4.36
N PHE A 50 3.77 3.35 3.55
CA PHE A 50 2.58 4.04 3.07
C PHE A 50 1.62 4.44 4.19
N LEU A 51 1.38 3.58 5.18
CA LEU A 51 0.42 3.83 6.26
C LEU A 51 0.97 4.74 7.37
N PHE A 52 2.25 4.61 7.72
CA PHE A 52 2.82 5.26 8.91
C PHE A 52 3.79 6.39 8.60
N GLN A 53 4.46 6.37 7.45
CA GLN A 53 5.59 7.27 7.16
C GLN A 53 5.34 8.19 5.97
N CYS A 54 4.49 7.78 5.02
CA CYS A 54 4.30 8.50 3.77
C CYS A 54 3.33 9.67 3.97
N SER A 55 3.83 10.90 3.82
CA SER A 55 3.00 12.12 3.88
C SER A 55 1.85 12.12 2.85
N ARG A 56 2.02 11.44 1.70
CA ARG A 56 0.99 11.32 0.66
C ARG A 56 -0.31 10.69 1.18
N PHE A 57 -0.19 9.73 2.10
CA PHE A 57 -1.36 9.11 2.73
C PHE A 57 -1.89 9.97 3.89
N LEU A 58 -1.00 10.58 4.68
CA LEU A 58 -1.39 11.42 5.82
C LEU A 58 -2.19 12.66 5.39
N GLU A 59 -1.92 13.20 4.20
CA GLU A 59 -2.65 14.36 3.65
C GLU A 59 -4.06 13.99 3.14
N GLN A 60 -4.32 12.70 2.87
CA GLN A 60 -5.63 12.18 2.45
C GLN A 60 -6.51 11.69 3.61
N ARG A 61 -6.06 11.79 4.86
CA ARG A 61 -6.76 11.27 6.04
C ARG A 61 -7.88 12.17 6.54
#